data_AF-A0A926EWP7-F1
#
_entry.id   AF-A0A926EWP7-F1
#
_cell.length_a   1.000
_cell.length_b   1.000
_cell.length_c   1.000
_cell.angle_alpha   90.00
_cell.angle_beta   90.00
_cell.angle_gamma   90.00
#
_symmetry.space_group_name_H-M   'P 1'
#
loop_
_entity.id
_entity.type
_entity.pdbx_description
1 polymer ?
#
loop_
_entity_poly.entity_id
_entity_poly.type
_entity_poly.pdbx_seq_one_letter_code
_entity_poly.pdbx_strand_id
1 'polypeptide(L)'
;MYGLYQIVYFTIIDILKTLYSPFFLLITIILYFQYNRTVQFPIKATITSIVYGVLGGIIATVSFIYLEVQVIPKDFIYIFIVAILLSLIDLRFICFAYGGSIVVFSNLIFGYPQIDSYEIMVVVAVLHMIESLLILLNGGSQKMISYFYIKEDMVGGFVFNRFWPIPFVIFIGDTMIRPITLIAILSYGDFTISNYPKRKTIETSIILLLYSSFLLIITFINKNKFIPPLFALLGHEAIMLLNKYREINKYPLYSDPLRGVRVLDIYSGTIASKLGIKRGDIILSINGVTVNSEKDIKDIIYTNPQKLTIKYFNITKGIVKKTYKGQKKTLGIVTFPKVLD
;
A
#
# COMPACT_ATOMS: atom_id res chain seq x y z
N MET A 1 -0.66 22.37 -30.19
CA MET A 1 -1.19 22.53 -28.81
C MET A 1 -2.70 22.28 -28.69
N TYR A 2 -3.55 22.65 -29.66
CA TYR A 2 -5.01 22.42 -29.59
C TYR A 2 -5.43 20.93 -29.57
N GLY A 3 -4.72 20.05 -30.29
CA GLY A 3 -5.04 18.61 -30.34
C GLY A 3 -4.88 17.88 -29.01
N LEU A 4 -3.77 18.06 -28.30
CA LEU A 4 -3.53 17.42 -26.99
C LEU A 4 -4.58 17.85 -25.96
N TYR A 5 -4.93 19.14 -25.94
CA TYR A 5 -5.97 19.66 -25.06
C TYR A 5 -7.33 19.01 -25.33
N GLN A 6 -7.72 18.87 -26.61
CA GLN A 6 -8.95 18.19 -27.00
C GLN A 6 -8.93 16.71 -26.61
N ILE A 7 -7.82 16.01 -26.83
CA ILE A 7 -7.64 14.61 -26.45
C ILE A 7 -7.83 14.44 -24.93
N VAL A 8 -7.18 15.29 -24.12
CA VAL A 8 -7.33 15.27 -22.66
C VAL A 8 -8.76 15.60 -22.25
N TYR A 9 -9.40 16.58 -22.88
CA TYR A 9 -10.78 16.95 -22.61
C TYR A 9 -11.76 15.81 -22.89
N PHE A 10 -11.69 15.17 -24.05
CA PHE A 10 -12.53 14.03 -24.40
C PHE A 10 -12.25 12.82 -23.51
N THR A 11 -10.98 12.57 -23.18
CA THR A 11 -10.58 11.52 -22.23
C THR A 11 -11.28 11.70 -20.87
N ILE A 12 -11.26 12.91 -20.32
CA ILE A 12 -11.91 13.20 -19.04
C ILE A 12 -13.41 12.93 -19.14
N ILE A 13 -14.06 13.37 -20.22
CA ILE A 13 -15.48 13.11 -20.44
C ILE A 13 -15.77 11.61 -20.51
N ASP A 14 -14.97 10.84 -21.23
CA ASP A 14 -15.19 9.40 -21.41
C ASP A 14 -14.95 8.62 -20.11
N ILE A 15 -13.96 9.02 -19.31
CA ILE A 15 -13.77 8.50 -17.95
C ILE A 15 -14.98 8.80 -17.07
N LEU A 16 -15.50 10.03 -17.10
CA LEU A 16 -16.67 10.42 -16.30
C LEU A 16 -17.94 9.67 -16.73
N LYS A 17 -18.16 9.50 -18.03
CA LYS A 17 -19.27 8.68 -18.57
C LYS A 17 -19.18 7.23 -18.10
N THR A 18 -17.96 6.69 -18.01
CA THR A 18 -17.73 5.30 -17.59
C THR A 18 -18.19 5.04 -16.16
N LEU A 19 -18.24 6.06 -15.29
CA LEU A 19 -18.77 5.95 -13.93
C LEU A 19 -20.24 5.53 -13.87
N TYR A 20 -21.01 5.81 -14.93
CA TYR A 20 -22.41 5.43 -15.08
C TYR A 20 -22.59 4.09 -15.81
N SER A 21 -21.52 3.46 -16.28
CA SER A 21 -21.61 2.17 -16.98
C SER A 21 -22.06 1.06 -16.01
N PRO A 22 -22.88 0.09 -16.46
CA PRO A 22 -23.32 -1.02 -15.62
C PRO A 22 -22.15 -1.79 -14.99
N PHE A 23 -21.05 -1.94 -15.73
CA PHE A 23 -19.86 -2.64 -15.26
C PHE A 23 -19.10 -1.86 -14.16
N PHE A 24 -18.94 -0.54 -14.31
CA PHE A 24 -18.32 0.27 -13.27
C PHE A 24 -19.18 0.35 -12.00
N LEU A 25 -20.50 0.42 -12.16
CA LEU A 25 -21.44 0.38 -11.04
C LEU A 25 -21.37 -0.97 -10.31
N LEU A 26 -21.26 -2.08 -11.04
CA LEU A 26 -21.04 -3.41 -10.45
C LEU A 26 -19.75 -3.44 -9.62
N ILE A 27 -18.63 -2.95 -10.17
CA ILE A 27 -17.36 -2.85 -9.42
C ILE A 27 -17.54 -1.99 -8.16
N THR A 28 -18.24 -0.86 -8.28
CA THR A 28 -18.52 0.03 -7.15
C THR A 28 -19.33 -0.67 -6.06
N ILE A 29 -20.33 -1.47 -6.43
CA ILE A 29 -21.13 -2.26 -5.48
C ILE A 29 -20.27 -3.31 -4.78
N ILE A 30 -19.44 -4.05 -5.52
CA ILE A 30 -18.51 -5.05 -4.97
C ILE A 30 -17.55 -4.38 -3.96
N LEU A 31 -16.97 -3.24 -4.33
CA LEU A 31 -16.08 -2.46 -3.46
C LEU A 31 -16.79 -1.98 -2.20
N TYR A 32 -18.03 -1.50 -2.31
CA TYR A 32 -18.82 -1.10 -1.15
C TYR A 32 -19.02 -2.26 -0.17
N PHE A 33 -19.44 -3.43 -0.65
CA PHE A 33 -19.64 -4.60 0.20
C PHE A 33 -18.34 -5.08 0.85
N GLN A 34 -17.23 -5.00 0.14
CA GLN A 34 -15.91 -5.31 0.68
C GLN A 34 -15.52 -4.36 1.82
N TYR A 35 -15.70 -3.05 1.63
CA TYR A 35 -15.43 -2.07 2.68
C TYR A 35 -16.41 -2.18 3.86
N ASN A 36 -17.69 -2.47 3.61
CA ASN A 36 -18.69 -2.61 4.67
C ASN A 36 -18.35 -3.72 5.69
N ARG A 37 -17.57 -4.73 5.28
CA ARG A 37 -17.11 -5.81 6.17
C ARG A 37 -15.87 -5.44 7.00
N THR A 38 -15.16 -4.38 6.66
CA THR A 38 -13.77 -4.16 7.11
C THR A 38 -13.51 -2.78 7.70
N VAL A 39 -14.31 -1.77 7.37
CA VAL A 39 -14.08 -0.37 7.78
C VAL A 39 -15.32 0.26 8.42
N GLN A 40 -15.08 1.20 9.33
CA GLN A 40 -16.15 1.93 10.03
C GLN A 40 -17.00 2.82 9.10
N PHE A 41 -16.39 3.42 8.08
CA PHE A 41 -17.06 4.36 7.17
C PHE A 41 -16.96 3.88 5.70
N PRO A 42 -17.74 2.85 5.31
CA PRO A 42 -17.59 2.17 4.03
C PRO A 42 -17.93 3.06 2.82
N ILE A 43 -18.93 3.94 2.94
CA ILE A 43 -19.29 4.89 1.88
C ILE A 43 -18.11 5.83 1.58
N LYS A 44 -17.51 6.42 2.63
CA LYS A 44 -16.33 7.29 2.49
C LYS A 44 -15.13 6.53 1.90
N ALA A 45 -14.92 5.28 2.33
CA ALA A 45 -13.86 4.43 1.77
C ALA A 45 -14.08 4.13 0.28
N THR A 46 -15.32 3.87 -0.12
CA THR A 46 -15.68 3.59 -1.52
C THR A 46 -15.51 4.83 -2.39
N ILE A 47 -16.04 5.99 -1.95
CA ILE A 47 -15.89 7.25 -2.67
C ILE A 47 -14.42 7.63 -2.83
N THR A 48 -13.63 7.55 -1.76
CA THR A 48 -12.19 7.86 -1.86
C THR A 48 -11.48 6.91 -2.82
N SER A 49 -11.82 5.62 -2.82
CA SER A 49 -11.25 4.65 -3.77
C SER A 49 -11.56 5.01 -5.22
N ILE A 50 -12.81 5.41 -5.52
CA ILE A 50 -13.23 5.84 -6.85
C ILE A 50 -12.52 7.13 -7.26
N VAL A 51 -12.47 8.13 -6.37
CA VAL A 51 -11.83 9.42 -6.67
C VAL A 51 -10.35 9.24 -7.00
N TYR A 52 -9.62 8.51 -6.16
CA TYR A 52 -8.21 8.21 -6.42
C TYR A 52 -8.05 7.34 -7.67
N GLY A 53 -8.97 6.42 -7.93
CA GLY A 53 -8.93 5.58 -9.12
C GLY A 53 -9.14 6.34 -10.43
N VAL A 54 -10.09 7.28 -10.46
CA VAL A 54 -10.31 8.21 -11.58
C VAL A 54 -9.08 9.08 -11.82
N LEU A 55 -8.49 9.64 -10.76
CA LEU A 55 -7.24 10.40 -10.87
C LEU A 55 -6.10 9.55 -11.44
N GLY A 56 -5.94 8.32 -10.95
CA GLY A 56 -4.99 7.36 -11.49
C GLY A 56 -5.24 7.04 -12.96
N GLY A 57 -6.50 6.93 -13.37
CA GLY A 57 -6.90 6.63 -14.75
C GLY A 57 -6.63 7.76 -15.74
N ILE A 58 -6.81 9.02 -15.30
CA ILE A 58 -6.42 10.20 -16.07
C ILE A 58 -4.89 10.20 -16.28
N ILE A 59 -4.12 9.98 -15.21
CA ILE A 59 -2.65 9.94 -15.29
C ILE A 59 -2.20 8.77 -16.19
N ALA A 60 -2.79 7.59 -16.04
CA ALA A 60 -2.52 6.42 -16.88
C ALA A 60 -2.77 6.74 -18.36
N THR A 61 -3.90 7.36 -18.67
CA THR A 61 -4.25 7.73 -20.05
C THR A 61 -3.22 8.71 -20.63
N VAL A 62 -2.86 9.76 -19.88
CA VAL A 62 -1.85 10.72 -20.32
C VAL A 62 -0.51 10.01 -20.57
N SER A 63 -0.10 9.10 -19.69
CA SER A 63 1.09 8.27 -19.89
C SER A 63 1.00 7.42 -21.15
N PHE A 64 -0.13 6.75 -21.41
CA PHE A 64 -0.31 5.94 -22.62
C PHE A 64 -0.28 6.76 -23.91
N ILE A 65 -0.84 7.98 -23.91
CA ILE A 65 -0.75 8.89 -25.05
C ILE A 65 0.71 9.29 -25.31
N TYR A 66 1.46 9.69 -24.28
CA TYR A 66 2.85 10.12 -24.43
C TYR A 66 3.80 8.98 -24.84
N LEU A 67 3.49 7.76 -24.39
CA LEU A 67 4.26 6.57 -24.73
C LEU A 67 3.78 5.90 -26.03
N GLU A 68 2.78 6.49 -26.70
CA GLU A 68 2.19 6.02 -27.95
C GLU A 68 1.72 4.55 -27.91
N VAL A 69 1.20 4.13 -26.76
CA VAL A 69 0.81 2.73 -26.51
C VAL A 69 -0.43 2.37 -27.31
N GLN A 70 -0.29 1.41 -28.22
CA GLN A 70 -1.37 0.90 -29.07
C GLN A 70 -1.85 -0.45 -28.55
N VAL A 71 -2.86 -0.44 -27.67
CA VAL A 71 -3.39 -1.71 -27.15
C VAL A 71 -4.69 -2.10 -27.81
N ILE A 72 -4.72 -3.34 -28.29
CA ILE A 72 -5.94 -3.96 -28.80
C ILE A 72 -6.78 -4.41 -27.59
N PRO A 73 -8.08 -4.08 -27.50
CA PRO A 73 -8.93 -4.47 -26.36
C PRO A 73 -8.95 -5.98 -26.10
N LYS A 74 -8.79 -6.78 -27.16
CA LYS A 74 -8.71 -8.23 -27.10
C LYS A 74 -7.52 -8.71 -26.24
N ASP A 75 -6.40 -7.98 -26.24
CA ASP A 75 -5.20 -8.31 -25.49
C ASP A 75 -5.46 -8.21 -23.98
N PHE A 76 -6.21 -7.19 -23.57
CA PHE A 76 -6.66 -7.03 -22.19
C PHE A 76 -7.60 -8.14 -21.73
N ILE A 77 -8.46 -8.67 -22.61
CA ILE A 77 -9.36 -9.78 -22.26
C ILE A 77 -8.54 -11.02 -21.89
N TYR A 78 -7.47 -11.33 -22.64
CA TYR A 78 -6.59 -12.45 -22.30
C TYR A 78 -5.92 -12.28 -20.95
N ILE A 79 -5.40 -11.08 -20.66
CA ILE A 79 -4.79 -10.76 -19.36
C ILE A 79 -5.80 -10.92 -18.23
N PHE A 80 -7.02 -10.42 -18.42
CA PHE A 80 -8.08 -10.50 -17.42
C PHE A 80 -8.51 -11.93 -17.13
N ILE A 81 -8.66 -12.78 -18.16
CA ILE A 81 -8.97 -14.20 -18.00
C ILE A 81 -7.86 -14.90 -17.21
N VAL A 82 -6.59 -14.68 -17.57
CA VAL A 82 -5.46 -15.27 -16.85
C VAL A 82 -5.40 -14.77 -15.40
N ALA A 83 -5.59 -13.48 -15.16
CA ALA A 83 -5.61 -12.91 -13.81
C ALA A 83 -6.73 -13.52 -12.94
N ILE A 84 -7.92 -13.73 -13.49
CA ILE A 84 -9.01 -14.42 -12.78
C ILE A 84 -8.60 -15.86 -12.44
N LEU A 85 -8.10 -16.63 -13.42
CA LEU A 85 -7.70 -18.02 -13.19
C LEU A 85 -6.62 -18.14 -12.12
N LEU A 86 -5.63 -17.24 -12.13
CA LEU A 86 -4.59 -17.20 -11.11
C LEU A 86 -5.13 -16.79 -9.73
N SER A 87 -6.10 -15.87 -9.70
CA SER A 87 -6.74 -15.44 -8.45
C SER A 87 -7.53 -16.55 -7.74
N LEU A 88 -7.92 -17.62 -8.47
CA LEU A 88 -8.54 -18.81 -7.88
C LEU A 88 -7.54 -19.64 -7.07
N ILE A 89 -6.25 -19.59 -7.42
CA ILE A 89 -5.18 -20.25 -6.66
C ILE A 89 -4.90 -19.42 -5.40
N ASP A 90 -4.67 -18.13 -5.59
CA ASP A 90 -4.50 -17.17 -4.52
C ASP A 90 -4.76 -15.76 -5.05
N LEU A 91 -5.55 -14.97 -4.33
CA LEU A 91 -5.91 -13.61 -4.70
C LEU A 91 -4.68 -12.70 -4.92
N ARG A 92 -3.51 -13.05 -4.37
CA ARG A 92 -2.25 -12.32 -4.62
C ARG A 92 -1.84 -12.31 -6.10
N PHE A 93 -2.27 -13.28 -6.90
CA PHE A 93 -1.86 -13.45 -8.29
C PHE A 93 -2.76 -12.72 -9.30
N ILE A 94 -3.73 -11.93 -8.83
CA ILE A 94 -4.60 -11.12 -9.70
C ILE A 94 -3.86 -9.97 -10.41
N CYS A 95 -2.65 -9.64 -9.96
CA CYS A 95 -1.89 -8.49 -10.46
C CYS A 95 -1.54 -8.62 -11.95
N PHE A 96 -1.54 -7.48 -12.67
CA PHE A 96 -1.18 -7.39 -14.08
C PHE A 96 0.24 -7.90 -14.38
N ALA A 97 1.16 -7.87 -13.42
CA ALA A 97 2.50 -8.45 -13.60
C ALA A 97 2.45 -9.97 -13.84
N TYR A 98 1.56 -10.70 -13.16
CA TYR A 98 1.40 -12.13 -13.39
C TYR A 98 0.65 -12.40 -14.69
N GLY A 99 -0.55 -11.83 -14.82
CA GLY A 99 -1.41 -12.05 -16.00
C GLY A 99 -0.74 -11.61 -17.30
N GLY A 100 -0.19 -10.40 -17.34
CA GLY A 100 0.51 -9.86 -18.50
C GLY A 100 1.73 -10.69 -18.88
N SER A 101 2.57 -11.07 -17.92
CA SER A 101 3.78 -11.87 -18.20
C SER A 101 3.43 -13.26 -18.72
N ILE A 102 2.42 -13.93 -18.15
CA ILE A 102 2.00 -15.27 -18.60
C ILE A 102 1.41 -15.22 -20.01
N VAL A 103 0.58 -14.21 -20.32
CA VAL A 103 0.04 -14.04 -21.68
C VAL A 103 1.18 -13.79 -22.67
N VAL A 104 2.15 -12.94 -22.32
CA VAL A 104 3.33 -12.69 -23.15
C VAL A 104 4.18 -13.95 -23.33
N PHE A 105 4.47 -14.71 -22.28
CA PHE A 105 5.20 -15.97 -22.43
C PHE A 105 4.45 -16.98 -23.30
N SER A 106 3.13 -17.08 -23.15
CA SER A 106 2.31 -17.94 -23.98
C SER A 106 2.43 -17.56 -25.47
N ASN A 107 2.36 -16.27 -25.79
CA ASN A 107 2.59 -15.77 -27.14
C ASN A 107 4.00 -16.10 -27.66
N LEU A 108 5.04 -15.89 -26.85
CA LEU A 108 6.42 -16.10 -27.28
C LEU A 108 6.80 -17.57 -27.46
N ILE A 109 6.21 -18.47 -26.67
CA ILE A 109 6.51 -19.91 -26.71
C ILE A 109 5.60 -20.64 -27.71
N PHE A 110 4.30 -20.34 -27.70
CA PHE A 110 3.29 -21.08 -28.46
C PHE A 110 2.70 -20.30 -29.65
N GLY A 111 3.00 -19.00 -29.77
CA GLY A 111 2.41 -18.13 -30.79
C GLY A 111 0.96 -17.71 -30.51
N TYR A 112 0.41 -18.05 -29.34
CA TYR A 112 -0.97 -17.76 -28.97
C TYR A 112 -1.06 -17.25 -27.51
N PRO A 113 -1.89 -16.22 -27.22
CA PRO A 113 -2.65 -15.42 -28.18
C PRO A 113 -1.75 -14.54 -29.06
N GLN A 114 -2.24 -14.09 -30.21
CA GLN A 114 -1.54 -13.10 -31.03
C GLN A 114 -1.69 -11.72 -30.39
N ILE A 115 -0.62 -11.26 -29.74
CA ILE A 115 -0.56 -10.03 -28.96
C ILE A 115 0.77 -9.33 -29.21
N ASP A 116 0.84 -8.03 -28.92
CA ASP A 116 2.12 -7.34 -28.88
C ASP A 116 2.74 -7.41 -27.47
N SER A 117 3.87 -8.10 -27.36
CA SER A 117 4.60 -8.25 -26.09
C SER A 117 5.10 -6.93 -25.53
N TYR A 118 5.52 -6.01 -26.41
CA TYR A 118 6.05 -4.71 -26.01
C TYR A 118 4.95 -3.85 -25.38
N GLU A 119 3.81 -3.73 -26.07
CA GLU A 119 2.68 -2.90 -25.62
C GLU A 119 2.15 -3.37 -24.26
N ILE A 120 1.97 -4.69 -24.08
CA ILE A 120 1.50 -5.23 -22.80
C ILE A 120 2.50 -4.96 -21.68
N MET A 121 3.81 -5.07 -21.93
CA MET A 121 4.81 -4.81 -20.89
C MET A 121 4.90 -3.33 -20.53
N VAL A 122 4.68 -2.42 -21.49
CA VAL A 122 4.53 -0.98 -21.20
C VAL A 122 3.28 -0.73 -20.35
N VAL A 123 2.15 -1.35 -20.68
CA VAL A 123 0.91 -1.27 -19.86
C VAL A 123 1.17 -1.74 -18.43
N VAL A 124 1.79 -2.91 -18.27
CA VAL A 124 2.12 -3.46 -16.95
C VAL A 124 3.00 -2.46 -16.19
N ALA A 125 4.04 -1.91 -16.79
CA ALA A 125 4.92 -0.94 -16.15
C ALA A 125 4.16 0.31 -15.70
N VAL A 126 3.41 0.95 -16.61
CA VAL A 126 2.65 2.18 -16.31
C VAL A 126 1.63 1.94 -15.20
N LEU A 127 0.85 0.85 -15.26
CA LEU A 127 -0.16 0.57 -14.23
C LEU A 127 0.46 0.38 -12.83
N HIS A 128 1.65 -0.21 -12.71
CA HIS A 128 2.36 -0.30 -11.43
C HIS A 128 2.97 1.04 -10.98
N MET A 129 3.38 1.90 -11.93
CA MET A 129 3.76 3.28 -11.57
C MET A 129 2.56 4.03 -10.99
N ILE A 130 1.37 3.89 -11.59
CA ILE A 130 0.13 4.46 -11.06
C ILE A 130 -0.21 3.85 -9.70
N GLU A 131 -0.13 2.54 -9.54
CA GLU A 131 -0.33 1.87 -8.25
C GLU A 131 0.59 2.44 -7.17
N SER A 132 1.88 2.62 -7.50
CA SER A 132 2.85 3.18 -6.57
C SER A 132 2.47 4.59 -6.09
N LEU A 133 1.96 5.43 -6.99
CA LEU A 133 1.47 6.77 -6.67
C LEU A 133 0.23 6.70 -5.78
N LEU A 134 -0.72 5.81 -6.08
CA LEU A 134 -1.94 5.63 -5.30
C LEU A 134 -1.64 5.11 -3.89
N ILE A 135 -0.66 4.21 -3.74
CA ILE A 135 -0.15 3.75 -2.45
C ILE A 135 0.45 4.92 -1.65
N LEU A 136 1.25 5.77 -2.30
CA LEU A 136 1.87 6.92 -1.66
C LEU A 136 0.81 7.91 -1.15
N LEU A 137 -0.20 8.21 -1.96
CA LEU A 137 -1.24 9.19 -1.64
C LEU A 137 -2.28 8.67 -0.65
N ASN A 138 -2.69 7.41 -0.79
CA ASN A 138 -3.88 6.88 -0.13
C ASN A 138 -3.75 5.43 0.39
N GLY A 139 -2.63 4.75 0.18
CA GLY A 139 -2.42 3.35 0.59
C GLY A 139 -2.53 3.11 2.10
N GLY A 140 -2.21 4.12 2.91
CA GLY A 140 -2.29 4.03 4.39
C GLY A 140 -3.65 4.34 4.99
N SER A 141 -4.64 4.69 4.16
CA SER A 141 -6.02 4.89 4.59
C SER A 141 -6.72 3.55 4.83
N GLN A 142 -7.79 3.54 5.62
CA GLN A 142 -8.61 2.33 5.85
C GLN A 142 -7.85 1.09 6.38
N LYS A 143 -6.72 1.31 7.06
CA LYS A 143 -5.95 0.25 7.71
C LYS A 143 -6.77 -0.44 8.80
N MET A 144 -6.69 -1.76 8.86
CA MET A 144 -7.33 -2.58 9.89
C MET A 144 -6.29 -3.01 10.91
N ILE A 145 -6.66 -3.01 12.19
CA ILE A 145 -5.83 -3.62 13.24
C ILE A 145 -6.05 -5.13 13.16
N SER A 146 -4.96 -5.89 13.11
CA SER A 146 -5.00 -7.35 13.11
C SER A 146 -3.93 -7.91 14.04
N TYR A 147 -4.07 -9.17 14.44
CA TYR A 147 -3.11 -9.89 15.26
C TYR A 147 -2.47 -11.00 14.44
N PHE A 148 -1.15 -11.11 14.54
CA PHE A 148 -0.32 -12.04 13.79
C PHE A 148 0.41 -12.94 14.78
N TYR A 149 0.53 -14.23 14.45
CA TYR A 149 1.36 -15.17 15.21
C TYR A 149 2.77 -15.20 14.61
N ILE A 150 3.78 -14.89 15.42
CA ILE A 150 5.19 -14.87 15.01
C ILE A 150 6.01 -15.59 16.07
N LYS A 151 6.63 -16.71 15.68
CA LYS A 151 7.50 -17.50 16.58
C LYS A 151 6.84 -17.71 17.96
N GLU A 152 5.58 -18.14 17.95
CA GLU A 152 4.75 -18.43 19.13
C GLU A 152 4.17 -17.21 19.88
N ASP A 153 4.62 -16.00 19.57
CA ASP A 153 4.07 -14.77 20.16
C ASP A 153 2.92 -14.18 19.33
N MET A 154 1.85 -13.73 19.99
CA MET A 154 0.80 -12.93 19.37
C MET A 154 1.25 -11.45 19.31
N VAL A 155 1.32 -10.92 18.10
CA VAL A 155 1.78 -9.56 17.84
C VAL A 155 0.69 -8.78 17.13
N GLY A 156 0.40 -7.56 17.59
CA GLY A 156 -0.45 -6.65 16.84
C GLY A 156 0.16 -6.19 15.51
N GLY A 157 -0.67 -5.68 14.62
CA GLY A 157 -0.20 -5.12 13.38
C GLY A 157 -1.31 -4.40 12.63
N PHE A 158 -0.94 -3.85 11.48
CA PHE A 158 -1.88 -3.23 10.57
C PHE A 158 -1.91 -4.01 9.27
N VAL A 159 -3.12 -4.28 8.77
CA VAL A 159 -3.37 -4.80 7.43
C VAL A 159 -3.86 -3.65 6.55
N PHE A 160 -3.32 -3.57 5.34
CA PHE A 160 -3.76 -2.67 4.28
C PHE A 160 -4.52 -3.49 3.24
N ASN A 161 -5.70 -3.01 2.86
CA ASN A 161 -6.48 -3.61 1.81
C ASN A 161 -7.21 -2.50 1.04
N ARG A 162 -6.55 -1.97 0.01
CA ARG A 162 -7.07 -0.88 -0.83
C ARG A 162 -7.29 -1.39 -2.23
N PHE A 163 -8.37 -0.92 -2.84
CA PHE A 163 -8.70 -1.18 -4.24
C PHE A 163 -9.02 0.14 -4.90
N TRP A 164 -8.53 0.34 -6.12
CA TRP A 164 -8.81 1.51 -6.93
C TRP A 164 -9.30 1.04 -8.30
N PRO A 165 -10.58 1.28 -8.63
CA PRO A 165 -11.06 1.08 -10.00
C PRO A 165 -10.50 2.21 -10.86
N ILE A 166 -9.66 1.88 -11.83
CA ILE A 166 -8.95 2.79 -12.71
C ILE A 166 -9.63 2.77 -14.08
N PRO A 167 -10.58 3.69 -14.37
CA PRO A 167 -11.05 3.91 -15.73
C PRO A 167 -10.01 4.70 -16.51
N PHE A 168 -9.46 4.15 -17.59
CA PHE A 168 -8.47 4.83 -18.43
C PHE A 168 -8.79 4.61 -19.91
N VAL A 169 -8.39 5.56 -20.75
CA VAL A 169 -8.69 5.54 -22.19
C VAL A 169 -7.46 5.07 -22.96
N ILE A 170 -7.69 4.20 -23.93
CA ILE A 170 -6.71 3.82 -24.95
C ILE A 170 -7.27 4.21 -26.31
N PHE A 171 -6.38 4.53 -27.24
CA PHE A 171 -6.72 4.91 -28.61
C PHE A 171 -6.48 3.74 -29.55
N ILE A 172 -7.48 3.41 -30.36
CA ILE A 172 -7.44 2.28 -31.29
C ILE A 172 -7.81 2.75 -32.69
N GLY A 173 -7.09 2.26 -33.69
CA GLY A 173 -7.42 2.39 -35.11
C GLY A 173 -6.35 3.11 -35.93
N ASP A 174 -6.13 2.61 -37.14
CA ASP A 174 -5.09 3.12 -38.05
C ASP A 174 -5.52 4.41 -38.78
N THR A 175 -6.78 4.47 -39.23
CA THR A 175 -7.32 5.59 -40.03
C THR A 175 -8.34 6.45 -39.28
N MET A 176 -9.11 5.85 -38.37
CA MET A 176 -9.98 6.54 -37.43
C MET A 176 -9.59 6.14 -36.01
N ILE A 177 -8.84 7.01 -35.35
CA ILE A 177 -8.50 6.85 -33.94
C ILE A 177 -9.78 6.98 -33.11
N ARG A 178 -10.15 5.91 -32.40
CA ARG A 178 -11.30 5.88 -31.50
C ARG A 178 -10.82 5.69 -30.06
N PRO A 179 -11.25 6.55 -29.12
CA PRO A 179 -11.02 6.30 -27.70
C PRO A 179 -11.91 5.15 -27.22
N ILE A 180 -11.33 4.23 -26.46
CA ILE A 180 -12.04 3.21 -25.71
C ILE A 180 -11.62 3.28 -24.25
N THR A 181 -12.59 3.43 -23.36
CA THR A 181 -12.32 3.36 -21.91
C THR A 181 -12.28 1.91 -21.46
N LEU A 182 -11.15 1.51 -20.87
CA LEU A 182 -11.00 0.26 -20.16
C LEU A 182 -11.01 0.52 -18.65
N ILE A 183 -11.32 -0.51 -17.87
CA ILE A 183 -11.29 -0.44 -16.41
C ILE A 183 -10.30 -1.47 -15.90
N ALA A 184 -9.24 -1.01 -15.24
CA ALA A 184 -8.36 -1.84 -14.44
C ALA A 184 -8.77 -1.76 -12.96
N ILE A 185 -8.49 -2.80 -12.19
CA ILE A 185 -8.61 -2.76 -10.73
C ILE A 185 -7.21 -2.93 -10.17
N LEU A 186 -6.67 -1.85 -9.60
CA LEU A 186 -5.40 -1.91 -8.87
C LEU A 186 -5.69 -2.17 -7.39
N SER A 187 -4.93 -3.06 -6.78
CA SER A 187 -5.13 -3.44 -5.38
C SER A 187 -3.81 -3.42 -4.60
N TYR A 188 -3.84 -2.79 -3.43
CA TYR A 188 -2.73 -2.80 -2.49
C TYR A 188 -3.13 -3.61 -1.25
N GLY A 189 -2.63 -4.84 -1.20
CA GLY A 189 -2.73 -5.76 -0.07
C GLY A 189 -1.37 -5.94 0.60
N ASP A 190 -1.21 -5.46 1.82
CA ASP A 190 0.05 -5.58 2.56
C ASP A 190 -0.22 -5.57 4.08
N PHE A 191 0.81 -5.80 4.88
CA PHE A 191 0.74 -5.68 6.32
C PHE A 191 2.02 -5.05 6.89
N THR A 192 1.91 -4.53 8.12
CA THR A 192 3.05 -4.08 8.89
C THR A 192 2.89 -4.45 10.35
N ILE A 193 3.94 -5.06 10.88
CA ILE A 193 4.08 -5.45 12.28
C ILE A 193 5.29 -4.75 12.90
N SER A 194 6.28 -4.39 12.07
CA SER A 194 7.57 -3.85 12.49
C SER A 194 7.73 -2.36 12.18
N ASN A 195 6.81 -1.77 11.41
CA ASN A 195 6.88 -0.40 10.93
C ASN A 195 5.57 0.37 11.14
N TYR A 196 5.67 1.70 11.10
CA TYR A 196 4.51 2.58 11.09
C TYR A 196 3.77 2.50 9.76
N PRO A 197 2.42 2.50 9.76
CA PRO A 197 1.65 2.44 8.53
C PRO A 197 2.02 3.46 7.46
N LYS A 198 2.24 4.73 7.85
CA LYS A 198 2.63 5.78 6.92
C LYS A 198 4.03 5.56 6.34
N ARG A 199 4.96 5.03 7.14
CA ARG A 199 6.32 4.76 6.69
C ARG A 199 6.35 3.54 5.77
N LYS A 200 5.59 2.50 6.11
CA LYS A 200 5.39 1.31 5.30
C LYS A 200 4.90 1.65 3.90
N THR A 201 3.81 2.42 3.79
CA THR A 201 3.23 2.77 2.48
C THR A 201 4.19 3.59 1.62
N ILE A 202 4.97 4.50 2.24
CA ILE A 202 6.02 5.24 1.52
C ILE A 202 7.10 4.28 1.01
N GLU A 203 7.61 3.38 1.86
CA GLU A 203 8.64 2.41 1.47
C GLU A 203 8.15 1.50 0.33
N THR A 204 6.94 0.94 0.43
CA THR A 204 6.34 0.12 -0.62
C THR A 204 6.17 0.92 -1.92
N SER A 205 5.64 2.15 -1.85
CA SER A 205 5.46 2.99 -3.04
C SER A 205 6.78 3.28 -3.77
N ILE A 206 7.86 3.60 -3.04
CA ILE A 206 9.17 3.87 -3.65
C ILE A 206 9.73 2.61 -4.32
N ILE A 207 9.64 1.46 -3.65
CA ILE A 207 10.13 0.20 -4.22
C ILE A 207 9.35 -0.16 -5.49
N LEU A 208 8.02 -0.03 -5.46
CA LEU A 208 7.17 -0.34 -6.61
C LEU A 208 7.41 0.64 -7.77
N LEU A 209 7.60 1.92 -7.48
CA LEU A 209 7.95 2.94 -8.48
C LEU A 209 9.30 2.65 -9.14
N LEU A 210 10.32 2.30 -8.36
CA LEU A 210 11.63 1.93 -8.88
C LEU A 210 11.53 0.68 -9.77
N TYR A 211 10.89 -0.37 -9.27
CA TYR A 211 10.66 -1.60 -10.04
C TYR A 211 9.96 -1.34 -11.38
N SER A 212 8.86 -0.58 -11.37
CA SER A 212 8.09 -0.29 -12.56
C SER A 212 8.83 0.65 -13.53
N SER A 213 9.62 1.60 -13.02
CA SER A 213 10.50 2.42 -13.85
C SER A 213 11.58 1.58 -14.53
N PHE A 214 12.19 0.63 -13.81
CA PHE A 214 13.16 -0.30 -14.38
C PHE A 214 12.52 -1.23 -15.43
N LEU A 215 11.32 -1.75 -15.17
CA LEU A 215 10.57 -2.55 -16.14
C LEU A 215 10.28 -1.75 -17.43
N LEU A 216 9.89 -0.48 -17.31
CA LEU A 216 9.64 0.39 -18.46
C LEU A 216 10.91 0.59 -19.29
N ILE A 217 12.04 0.90 -18.64
CA ILE A 217 13.34 1.08 -19.30
C ILE A 217 13.78 -0.21 -20.01
N ILE A 218 13.64 -1.36 -19.34
CA ILE A 218 13.98 -2.67 -19.92
C ILE A 218 13.10 -2.95 -21.14
N THR A 219 11.81 -2.64 -21.07
CA THR A 219 10.87 -2.81 -22.19
C THR A 219 11.26 -1.98 -23.41
N PHE A 220 11.75 -0.75 -23.22
CA PHE A 220 12.17 0.12 -24.32
C PHE A 220 13.52 -0.25 -24.95
N ILE A 221 14.49 -0.64 -24.14
CA ILE A 221 15.87 -0.82 -24.63
C ILE A 221 16.11 -2.26 -25.10
N ASN A 222 15.40 -3.24 -24.54
CA ASN A 222 15.75 -4.63 -24.74
C ASN A 222 15.13 -5.23 -26.01
N LYS A 223 15.97 -5.74 -26.90
CA LYS A 223 15.53 -6.44 -28.12
C LYS A 223 14.96 -7.83 -27.85
N ASN A 224 15.35 -8.47 -26.74
CA ASN A 224 14.87 -9.79 -26.39
C ASN A 224 13.53 -9.70 -25.65
N LYS A 225 12.46 -10.08 -26.37
CA LYS A 225 11.07 -10.05 -25.88
C LYS A 225 10.82 -10.91 -24.63
N PHE A 226 11.68 -11.87 -24.30
CA PHE A 226 11.56 -12.70 -23.10
C PHE A 226 11.99 -11.98 -21.81
N ILE A 227 12.82 -10.94 -21.90
CA ILE A 227 13.41 -10.30 -20.71
C ILE A 227 12.38 -9.46 -19.93
N PRO A 228 11.59 -8.55 -20.54
CA PRO A 228 10.59 -7.78 -19.82
C PRO A 228 9.56 -8.61 -19.02
N PRO A 229 8.89 -9.64 -19.58
CA PRO A 229 7.93 -10.44 -18.81
C PRO A 229 8.61 -11.27 -17.72
N LEU A 230 9.85 -11.72 -17.93
CA LEU A 230 10.62 -12.42 -16.89
C LEU A 230 10.92 -11.48 -15.72
N PHE A 231 11.39 -10.28 -16.01
CA PHE A 231 11.67 -9.26 -15.01
C PHE A 231 10.39 -8.85 -14.27
N ALA A 232 9.28 -8.69 -14.98
CA ALA A 232 8.00 -8.34 -14.37
C ALA A 232 7.55 -9.41 -13.36
N LEU A 233 7.56 -10.68 -13.78
CA LEU A 233 7.15 -11.80 -12.93
C LEU A 233 8.07 -11.97 -11.71
N LEU A 234 9.38 -12.10 -11.94
CA LEU A 234 10.35 -12.36 -10.87
C LEU A 234 10.53 -11.15 -9.96
N GLY A 235 10.55 -9.95 -10.52
CA GLY A 235 10.69 -8.71 -9.77
C GLY A 235 9.52 -8.47 -8.84
N HIS A 236 8.29 -8.69 -9.31
CA HIS A 236 7.09 -8.54 -8.49
C HIS A 236 7.07 -9.57 -7.33
N GLU A 237 7.40 -10.83 -7.60
CA GLU A 237 7.49 -11.85 -6.54
C GLU A 237 8.62 -11.51 -5.54
N ALA A 238 9.78 -11.06 -6.03
CA ALA A 238 10.88 -10.64 -5.17
C ALA A 238 10.49 -9.49 -4.24
N ILE A 239 9.75 -8.48 -4.72
CA ILE A 239 9.23 -7.39 -3.89
C ILE A 239 8.37 -7.94 -2.75
N MET A 240 7.43 -8.84 -3.07
CA MET A 240 6.51 -9.42 -2.08
C MET A 240 7.25 -10.26 -1.04
N LEU A 241 8.16 -11.14 -1.48
CA LEU A 241 8.94 -12.01 -0.60
C LEU A 241 9.89 -11.21 0.30
N LEU A 242 10.62 -10.24 -0.26
CA LEU A 242 11.53 -9.38 0.50
C LEU A 242 10.76 -8.52 1.51
N ASN A 243 9.57 -8.04 1.14
CA ASN A 243 8.71 -7.28 2.03
C ASN A 243 8.26 -8.13 3.24
N LYS A 244 7.76 -9.35 2.98
CA LYS A 244 7.38 -10.30 4.04
C LYS A 244 8.56 -10.66 4.94
N TYR A 245 9.72 -10.96 4.35
CA TYR A 245 10.95 -11.27 5.09
C TYR A 245 11.38 -10.10 5.99
N ARG A 246 11.33 -8.87 5.49
CA ARG A 246 11.70 -7.66 6.25
C ARG A 246 10.74 -7.40 7.41
N GLU A 247 9.44 -7.66 7.26
CA GLU A 247 8.47 -7.49 8.34
C GLU A 247 8.66 -8.52 9.45
N ILE A 248 8.81 -9.80 9.11
CA ILE A 248 8.86 -10.90 10.09
C ILE A 248 10.19 -10.94 10.86
N ASN A 249 11.30 -10.54 10.23
CA ASN A 249 12.62 -10.58 10.87
C ASN A 249 12.99 -9.32 11.66
N LYS A 250 12.23 -8.24 11.53
CA LYS A 250 12.41 -7.05 12.36
C LYS A 250 11.68 -7.23 13.69
N TYR A 251 12.17 -6.54 14.72
CA TYR A 251 11.50 -6.54 16.02
C TYR A 251 10.08 -5.97 15.87
N PRO A 252 9.04 -6.70 16.30
CA PRO A 252 7.68 -6.24 16.13
C PRO A 252 7.44 -4.98 16.96
N LEU A 253 6.85 -3.95 16.33
CA LEU A 253 6.55 -2.65 16.93
C LEU A 253 5.26 -2.67 17.76
N TYR A 254 4.42 -3.69 17.59
CA TYR A 254 3.14 -3.81 18.31
C TYR A 254 3.02 -5.12 19.11
N SER A 255 4.13 -5.61 19.66
CA SER A 255 4.14 -6.69 20.66
C SER A 255 4.10 -6.14 22.09
N ASP A 256 3.59 -6.93 23.04
CA ASP A 256 3.83 -6.68 24.45
C ASP A 256 5.32 -6.94 24.75
N PRO A 257 6.08 -5.96 25.27
CA PRO A 257 7.48 -6.21 25.61
C PRO A 257 7.60 -7.10 26.85
N LEU A 258 8.57 -8.04 26.84
CA LEU A 258 8.93 -8.89 28.00
C LEU A 258 9.17 -8.09 29.30
N ARG A 259 9.61 -6.83 29.18
CA ARG A 259 9.80 -5.89 30.29
C ARG A 259 9.41 -4.49 29.86
N GLY A 260 8.79 -3.73 30.76
CA GLY A 260 8.39 -2.36 30.47
C GLY A 260 6.94 -2.25 29.98
N VAL A 261 6.57 -1.04 29.61
CA VAL A 261 5.26 -0.71 29.03
C VAL A 261 5.47 0.03 27.72
N ARG A 262 4.89 -0.49 26.63
CA ARG A 262 5.03 0.10 25.30
C ARG A 262 4.11 1.29 25.09
N VAL A 263 4.65 2.37 24.54
CA VAL A 263 3.93 3.60 24.23
C VAL A 263 3.24 3.47 22.86
N LEU A 264 1.92 3.42 22.87
CA LEU A 264 1.07 3.40 21.67
C LEU A 264 0.85 4.76 21.05
N ASP A 265 0.70 5.80 21.85
CA ASP A 265 0.57 7.18 21.39
C ASP A 265 0.93 8.17 22.50
N ILE A 266 1.10 9.45 22.16
CA ILE A 266 1.49 10.50 23.10
C ILE A 266 0.64 11.75 22.87
N TYR A 267 0.01 12.24 23.93
CA TYR A 267 -0.72 13.50 23.89
C TYR A 267 0.25 14.69 23.77
N SER A 268 -0.08 15.64 22.89
CA SER A 268 0.71 16.85 22.69
C SER A 268 0.80 17.68 23.97
N GLY A 269 1.98 18.27 24.20
CA GLY A 269 2.20 19.13 25.37
C GLY A 269 2.35 18.40 26.71
N THR A 270 2.48 17.07 26.74
CA THR A 270 2.67 16.31 27.99
C THR A 270 4.15 16.10 28.36
N ILE A 271 4.43 15.44 29.49
CA ILE A 271 5.81 15.16 29.92
C ILE A 271 6.51 14.26 28.90
N ALA A 272 5.85 13.21 28.42
CA ALA A 272 6.42 12.31 27.41
C ALA A 272 6.78 13.05 26.11
N SER A 273 5.89 13.95 25.66
CA SER A 273 6.15 14.82 24.50
C SER A 273 7.38 15.72 24.70
N LYS A 274 7.50 16.38 25.87
CA LYS A 274 8.68 17.22 26.20
C LYS A 274 9.98 16.43 26.31
N LEU A 275 9.91 15.20 26.83
CA LEU A 275 11.06 14.31 26.89
C LEU A 275 11.41 13.72 25.53
N GLY A 276 10.63 13.99 24.48
CA GLY A 276 10.85 13.45 23.14
C GLY A 276 10.74 11.93 23.11
N ILE A 277 9.97 11.35 24.05
CA ILE A 277 9.48 9.98 23.95
C ILE A 277 8.61 9.96 22.69
N LYS A 278 8.68 8.87 21.93
CA LYS A 278 7.89 8.66 20.73
C LYS A 278 7.02 7.43 20.89
N ARG A 279 6.01 7.34 20.04
CA ARG A 279 5.31 6.08 19.80
C ARG A 279 6.34 4.95 19.58
N GLY A 280 6.03 3.76 20.06
CA GLY A 280 6.89 2.57 19.97
C GLY A 280 7.98 2.47 21.03
N ASP A 281 8.29 3.55 21.77
CA ASP A 281 9.23 3.48 22.89
C ASP A 281 8.68 2.58 24.01
N ILE A 282 9.56 1.89 24.73
CA ILE A 282 9.19 1.03 25.86
C ILE A 282 9.68 1.67 27.15
N ILE A 283 8.77 2.06 28.03
CA ILE A 283 9.11 2.60 29.35
C ILE A 283 9.54 1.45 30.24
N LEU A 284 10.80 1.48 30.70
CA LEU A 284 11.38 0.41 31.52
C LEU A 284 11.26 0.72 33.01
N SER A 285 11.48 1.99 33.40
CA SER A 285 11.40 2.42 34.79
C SER A 285 11.11 3.90 34.92
N ILE A 286 10.37 4.29 35.96
CA ILE A 286 10.16 5.69 36.36
C ILE A 286 10.71 5.86 37.77
N ASN A 287 11.55 6.88 37.97
CA ASN A 287 12.24 7.16 39.24
C ASN A 287 13.04 5.97 39.80
N GLY A 288 13.55 5.10 38.92
CA GLY A 288 14.29 3.89 39.30
C GLY A 288 13.42 2.68 39.62
N VAL A 289 12.10 2.84 39.70
CA VAL A 289 11.14 1.74 39.90
C VAL A 289 10.76 1.15 38.54
N THR A 290 10.87 -0.17 38.39
CA THR A 290 10.48 -0.89 37.17
C THR A 290 8.99 -0.77 36.92
N VAL A 291 8.61 -0.62 35.66
CA VAL A 291 7.22 -0.48 35.25
C VAL A 291 6.87 -1.67 34.36
N ASN A 292 5.82 -2.41 34.69
CA ASN A 292 5.34 -3.53 33.89
C ASN A 292 3.86 -3.42 33.51
N SER A 293 3.13 -2.44 34.06
CA SER A 293 1.73 -2.18 33.73
C SER A 293 1.41 -0.68 33.66
N GLU A 294 0.32 -0.31 33.00
CA GLU A 294 -0.17 1.09 33.03
C GLU A 294 -0.54 1.53 34.46
N LYS A 295 -0.96 0.59 35.31
CA LYS A 295 -1.25 0.84 36.73
C LYS A 295 0.02 1.29 37.46
N ASP A 296 1.14 0.60 37.26
CA ASP A 296 2.43 0.95 37.89
C ASP A 296 2.84 2.39 37.52
N ILE A 297 2.61 2.80 36.27
CA ILE A 297 2.88 4.16 35.81
C ILE A 297 2.05 5.18 36.60
N LYS A 298 0.74 4.92 36.75
CA LYS A 298 -0.17 5.81 37.49
C LYS A 298 0.25 5.91 38.96
N ASP A 299 0.59 4.80 39.58
CA ASP A 299 0.98 4.72 40.99
C ASP A 299 2.31 5.47 41.27
N ILE A 300 3.31 5.31 40.40
CA ILE A 300 4.60 5.99 40.53
C ILE A 300 4.48 7.50 40.28
N ILE A 301 3.64 7.93 39.34
CA ILE A 301 3.44 9.36 39.07
C ILE A 301 2.69 10.04 40.22
N TYR A 302 1.75 9.34 40.85
CA TYR A 302 0.98 9.87 41.98
C TYR A 302 1.87 10.19 43.18
N THR A 303 2.91 9.39 43.42
CA THR A 303 3.79 9.52 44.59
C THR A 303 4.85 10.63 44.46
N ASN A 304 5.32 10.98 43.26
CA ASN A 304 6.35 12.03 43.11
C ASN A 304 6.27 12.82 41.78
N PRO A 305 5.33 13.79 41.67
CA PRO A 305 5.03 14.45 40.41
C PRO A 305 6.05 15.53 39.98
N GLN A 306 6.90 16.03 40.89
CA GLN A 306 7.73 17.22 40.62
C GLN A 306 9.02 16.91 39.84
N LYS A 307 9.53 15.69 39.97
CA LYS A 307 10.75 15.22 39.28
C LYS A 307 10.56 13.77 38.84
N LEU A 308 10.54 13.56 37.53
CA LEU A 308 10.38 12.22 36.94
C LEU A 308 11.63 11.86 36.13
N THR A 309 12.33 10.83 36.56
CA THR A 309 13.46 10.24 35.83
C THR A 309 12.97 9.00 35.10
N ILE A 310 12.80 9.09 33.79
CA ILE A 310 12.24 8.03 32.95
C ILE A 310 13.36 7.35 32.18
N LYS A 311 13.48 6.04 32.35
CA LYS A 311 14.32 5.17 31.53
C LYS A 311 13.42 4.45 30.54
N TYR A 312 13.70 4.61 29.26
CA TYR A 312 12.93 3.99 28.19
C TYR A 312 13.85 3.46 27.11
N PHE A 313 13.43 2.39 26.44
CA PHE A 313 14.10 1.87 25.25
C PHE A 313 13.49 2.51 24.01
N ASN A 314 14.36 3.08 23.17
CA ASN A 314 14.02 3.62 21.87
C ASN A 314 14.72 2.79 20.79
N ILE A 315 13.99 2.42 19.74
CA ILE A 315 14.49 1.48 18.72
C ILE A 315 15.73 1.99 17.97
N THR A 316 15.93 3.31 17.83
CA THR A 316 17.10 3.87 17.14
C THR A 316 18.22 4.28 18.09
N LYS A 317 17.90 4.65 19.34
CA LYS A 317 18.88 5.17 20.31
C LYS A 317 19.26 4.18 21.40
N GLY A 318 18.64 3.00 21.45
CA GLY A 318 18.80 2.05 22.55
C GLY A 318 18.17 2.56 23.84
N ILE A 319 18.80 2.28 24.98
CA ILE A 319 18.30 2.69 26.30
C ILE A 319 18.60 4.18 26.53
N VAL A 320 17.55 4.97 26.70
CA VAL A 320 17.62 6.40 26.98
C VAL A 320 17.10 6.68 28.39
N LYS A 321 17.80 7.54 29.12
CA LYS A 321 17.38 8.05 30.44
C LYS A 321 17.21 9.56 30.37
N LYS A 322 16.03 10.06 30.70
CA LYS A 322 15.76 11.50 30.74
C LYS A 322 15.03 11.89 32.02
N THR A 323 15.27 13.12 32.45
CA THR A 323 14.67 13.66 33.67
C THR A 323 13.82 14.87 33.32
N TYR A 324 12.57 14.84 33.75
CA TYR A 324 11.66 15.98 33.71
C TYR A 324 11.65 16.67 35.08
N LYS A 325 11.70 18.00 35.07
CA LYS A 325 11.47 18.87 36.23
C LYS A 325 10.40 19.88 35.83
N GLY A 326 9.30 19.98 36.58
CA GLY A 326 8.26 20.96 36.31
C GLY A 326 6.90 20.60 36.92
N GLN A 327 5.92 21.49 36.72
CA GLN A 327 4.60 21.41 37.38
C GLN A 327 3.55 20.56 36.63
N LYS A 328 3.89 20.00 35.46
CA LYS A 328 2.93 19.15 34.70
C LYS A 328 2.75 17.83 35.42
N LYS A 329 1.49 17.43 35.64
CA LYS A 329 1.13 16.25 36.44
C LYS A 329 1.04 14.95 35.64
N THR A 330 0.83 15.01 34.31
CA THR A 330 0.54 13.80 33.52
C THR A 330 1.68 13.43 32.58
N LEU A 331 2.01 12.13 32.55
CA LEU A 331 2.97 11.60 31.61
C LEU A 331 2.48 11.71 30.17
N GLY A 332 1.17 11.47 29.96
CA GLY A 332 0.49 11.72 28.69
C GLY A 332 0.73 10.67 27.61
N ILE A 333 0.86 9.42 28.00
CA ILE A 333 1.04 8.29 27.09
C ILE A 333 -0.25 7.47 27.01
N VAL A 334 -0.49 6.89 25.84
CA VAL A 334 -1.41 5.77 25.64
C VAL A 334 -0.54 4.51 25.61
N THR A 335 -0.90 3.47 26.37
CA THR A 335 -0.11 2.23 26.45
C THR A 335 -0.74 1.11 25.64
N PHE A 336 0.06 0.16 25.17
CA PHE A 336 -0.50 -1.07 24.61
C PHE A 336 -1.17 -1.84 25.75
N PRO A 337 -2.47 -2.19 25.64
CA PRO A 337 -3.12 -2.96 26.68
C PRO A 337 -2.41 -4.31 26.80
N LYS A 338 -1.95 -4.65 28.01
CA LYS A 338 -1.62 -6.04 28.29
C LYS A 338 -2.92 -6.82 28.22
N VAL A 339 -2.99 -7.79 27.33
CA VAL A 339 -3.97 -8.87 27.47
C VAL A 339 -3.56 -9.55 28.76
N LEU A 340 -4.34 -9.36 29.81
CA LEU A 340 -4.18 -10.14 31.03
C LEU A 340 -4.58 -11.56 30.67
N ASP A 341 -3.65 -12.49 30.83
CA ASP A 341 -3.98 -13.92 30.89
C ASP A 341 -4.91 -14.21 32.09
#